data_AF-A0A440UTL6-F1
#
_entry.id   AF-A0A440UTL6-F1
#
_cell.length_a   1.000
_cell.length_b   1.000
_cell.length_c   1.000
_cell.angle_alpha   90.00
_cell.angle_beta   90.00
_cell.angle_gamma   90.00
#
_symmetry.space_group_name_H-M   'P 1'
#
loop_
_entity.id
_entity.type
_entity.pdbx_description
1 polymer ?
#
loop_
_entity_poly.entity_id
_entity_poly.type
_entity_poly.pdbx_seq_one_letter_code
_entity_poly.pdbx_strand_id
1 'polypeptide(L)'
;ERFGAGGPLRSAEDTDYLVRAMLAGMAVEYVPDMTIFHHHGRRGRKAIDRLHRDYHFGNGALCLKHFRWAPWLLRHFYWAARAATRELIGGPRFDQDLRLSHWPIVLMNLAGAAKFMALVLAGR
;
A
#
# COMPACT_ATOMS: atom_id res chain seq x y z
N GLU A 1 11.22 11.28 7.80
CA GLU A 1 10.17 10.39 7.25
C GLU A 1 10.62 8.93 7.27
N ARG A 2 9.68 7.96 7.30
CA ARG A 2 9.97 6.50 7.38
C ARG A 2 9.46 5.68 6.18
N PHE A 3 8.60 6.28 5.36
CA PHE A 3 7.86 5.65 4.26
C PHE A 3 8.55 5.74 2.89
N GLY A 4 9.64 6.50 2.76
CA GLY A 4 10.34 6.63 1.48
C GLY A 4 10.99 5.34 0.99
N ALA A 5 11.33 5.31 -0.30
CA ALA A 5 12.13 4.24 -0.87
C ALA A 5 13.47 4.15 -0.12
N GLY A 6 13.83 2.94 0.33
CA GLY A 6 15.00 2.72 1.19
C GLY A 6 14.77 3.01 2.68
N GLY A 7 13.64 3.63 3.05
CA GLY A 7 13.19 3.76 4.43
C GLY A 7 12.72 2.42 5.02
N PRO A 8 12.59 2.34 6.36
CA PRO A 8 12.22 1.08 7.03
C PRO A 8 10.80 0.59 6.68
N LEU A 9 9.93 1.46 6.19
CA LEU A 9 8.58 1.12 5.71
C LEU A 9 8.48 0.98 4.19
N ARG A 10 9.61 1.17 3.47
CA ARG A 10 9.87 0.84 2.06
C ARG A 10 9.07 1.59 1.00
N SER A 11 7.85 2.03 1.29
CA SER A 11 6.95 2.71 0.36
C SER A 11 5.86 3.51 1.10
N ALA A 12 5.02 4.20 0.33
CA ALA A 12 3.84 5.00 0.71
C ALA A 12 4.14 6.40 1.26
N GLU A 13 5.32 6.96 0.96
CA GLU A 13 5.68 8.35 1.31
C GLU A 13 4.76 9.37 0.63
N ASP A 14 4.52 9.19 -0.67
CA ASP A 14 3.64 10.02 -1.49
C ASP A 14 2.21 10.03 -0.95
N THR A 15 1.67 8.85 -0.66
CA THR A 15 0.31 8.66 -0.15
C THR A 15 0.21 9.20 1.27
N ASP A 16 1.24 9.02 2.11
CA ASP A 16 1.32 9.65 3.43
C ASP A 16 1.26 11.18 3.33
N TYR A 17 2.00 11.76 2.40
CA TYR A 17 2.02 13.20 2.16
C TYR A 17 0.64 13.70 1.73
N LEU A 18 -0.02 13.02 0.78
CA LEU A 18 -1.36 13.37 0.31
C LEU A 18 -2.40 13.25 1.43
N VAL A 19 -2.36 12.19 2.24
CA VAL A 19 -3.26 12.04 3.39
C VAL A 19 -3.07 13.18 4.39
N ARG A 20 -1.82 13.56 4.68
CA ARG A 20 -1.55 14.73 5.55
C ARG A 20 -2.07 16.03 4.95
N ALA A 21 -1.91 16.24 3.65
CA ALA A 21 -2.43 17.43 2.96
C ALA A 21 -3.97 17.50 3.04
N MET A 22 -4.66 16.40 2.73
CA MET A 22 -6.13 16.31 2.84
C MET A 22 -6.61 16.56 4.28
N LEU A 23 -5.94 15.98 5.28
CA LEU A 23 -6.25 16.20 6.69
C LEU A 23 -6.00 17.64 7.14
N ALA A 24 -5.12 18.37 6.46
CA ALA A 24 -4.89 19.80 6.67
C ALA A 24 -5.89 20.71 5.91
N GLY A 25 -6.91 20.13 5.26
CA GLY A 25 -7.90 20.88 4.49
C GLY A 25 -7.42 21.33 3.11
N MET A 26 -6.27 20.83 2.64
CA MET A 26 -5.78 21.13 1.29
C MET A 26 -6.55 20.33 0.25
N ALA A 27 -6.95 20.98 -0.84
CA ALA A 27 -7.57 20.31 -1.97
C ALA A 27 -6.55 19.40 -2.68
N VAL A 28 -6.97 18.18 -3.01
CA VAL A 28 -6.22 17.25 -3.85
C VAL A 28 -7.07 16.98 -5.10
N GLU A 29 -6.54 17.36 -6.25
CA GLU A 29 -7.21 17.22 -7.55
C GLU A 29 -6.65 16.03 -8.32
N TYR A 30 -7.54 15.21 -8.87
CA TYR A 30 -7.18 14.20 -9.85
C TYR A 30 -7.44 14.76 -11.25
N VAL A 31 -6.38 14.88 -12.05
CA VAL A 31 -6.40 15.48 -13.40
C VAL A 31 -6.17 14.36 -14.42
N PRO A 32 -7.22 13.72 -14.96
CA PRO A 32 -7.09 12.52 -15.80
C PRO A 32 -6.54 12.80 -17.21
N ASP A 33 -6.60 14.05 -17.68
CA ASP A 33 -6.09 14.51 -18.97
C ASP A 33 -4.60 14.89 -18.93
N MET A 34 -4.00 15.00 -17.74
CA MET A 34 -2.57 15.17 -17.59
C MET A 34 -1.84 13.82 -17.74
N THR A 35 -1.18 13.63 -18.88
CA THR A 35 -0.42 12.40 -19.18
C THR A 35 1.06 12.58 -18.90
N ILE A 36 1.65 11.68 -18.10
CA ILE A 36 3.09 11.65 -17.82
C ILE A 36 3.67 10.31 -18.27
N PHE A 37 4.72 10.35 -19.08
CA PHE A 37 5.47 9.16 -19.47
C PHE A 37 6.59 8.89 -18.44
N HIS A 38 6.45 7.80 -17.68
CA HIS A 38 7.44 7.41 -16.69
C HIS A 38 8.07 6.06 -17.03
N HIS A 39 9.37 6.05 -17.32
CA HIS A 39 10.10 4.81 -17.56
C HIS A 39 10.43 4.10 -16.24
N HIS A 40 9.69 3.03 -15.93
CA HIS A 40 9.84 2.34 -14.66
C HIS A 40 11.12 1.50 -14.51
N GLY A 41 11.83 1.18 -15.61
CA GLY A 41 13.08 0.40 -15.61
C GLY A 41 13.01 -1.06 -15.15
N ARG A 42 11.93 -1.47 -14.46
CA ARG A 42 11.70 -2.82 -13.97
C ARG A 42 11.61 -3.86 -15.10
N ARG A 43 12.37 -4.94 -14.97
CA ARG A 43 12.37 -6.09 -15.90
C ARG A 43 12.20 -7.40 -15.12
N GLY A 44 11.33 -8.27 -15.63
CA GLY A 44 11.14 -9.62 -15.12
C GLY A 44 10.23 -9.75 -13.89
N ARG A 45 9.80 -10.99 -13.63
CA ARG A 45 8.82 -11.34 -12.59
C ARG A 45 9.23 -10.94 -11.19
N LYS A 46 10.48 -11.20 -10.81
CA LYS A 46 10.99 -10.90 -9.45
C LYS A 46 10.89 -9.40 -9.11
N ALA A 47 11.08 -8.52 -10.09
CA ALA A 47 10.96 -7.08 -9.89
C ALA A 47 9.50 -6.66 -9.64
N ILE A 48 8.56 -7.28 -10.36
CA ILE A 48 7.11 -7.07 -10.18
C ILE A 48 6.68 -7.55 -8.79
N ASP A 49 7.10 -8.76 -8.39
CA ASP A 49 6.73 -9.32 -7.09
C ASP A 49 7.31 -8.48 -5.94
N ARG A 50 8.56 -8.03 -6.06
CA ARG A 50 9.19 -7.15 -5.07
C ARG A 50 8.44 -5.83 -4.95
N LEU A 51 8.11 -5.20 -6.07
CA LEU A 51 7.38 -3.94 -6.09
C LEU A 51 6.06 -4.05 -5.33
N HIS A 52 5.23 -5.05 -5.68
CA HIS A 52 3.94 -5.23 -5.02
C HIS A 52 4.09 -5.50 -3.54
N ARG A 53 5.04 -6.35 -3.13
CA ARG A 53 5.28 -6.60 -1.71
C ARG A 53 5.66 -5.33 -0.96
N ASP A 54 6.58 -4.53 -1.49
CA ASP A 54 7.07 -3.33 -0.82
C ASP A 54 5.96 -2.26 -0.76
N TYR A 55 5.12 -2.14 -1.79
CA TYR A 55 3.94 -1.27 -1.79
C TYR A 55 2.90 -1.70 -0.76
N HIS A 56 2.53 -2.97 -0.73
CA HIS A 56 1.54 -3.47 0.23
C HIS A 56 2.06 -3.45 1.68
N PHE A 57 3.37 -3.59 1.86
CA PHE A 57 4.03 -3.39 3.15
C PHE A 57 3.91 -1.93 3.61
N GLY A 58 4.22 -0.97 2.75
CA GLY A 58 4.02 0.46 3.05
C GLY A 58 2.56 0.80 3.35
N ASN A 59 1.61 0.25 2.58
CA ASN A 59 0.18 0.50 2.77
C ASN A 59 -0.33 0.02 4.13
N GLY A 60 0.17 -1.10 4.64
CA GLY A 60 -0.19 -1.59 5.96
C GLY A 60 0.23 -0.64 7.07
N ALA A 61 1.47 -0.16 6.99
CA ALA A 61 1.99 0.85 7.90
C ALA A 61 1.23 2.18 7.79
N LEU A 62 0.84 2.58 6.58
CA LEU A 62 0.08 3.80 6.31
C LEU A 62 -1.32 3.72 6.94
N CYS A 63 -2.02 2.60 6.73
CA CYS A 63 -3.33 2.35 7.32
C CYS A 63 -3.28 2.49 8.84
N LEU A 64 -2.25 1.93 9.48
CA LEU A 64 -2.11 2.02 10.92
C LEU A 64 -1.67 3.40 11.41
N LYS A 65 -0.78 4.09 10.69
CA LYS A 65 -0.39 5.46 11.04
C LYS A 65 -1.60 6.40 11.12
N HIS A 66 -2.52 6.27 10.17
CA HIS A 66 -3.65 7.18 10.03
C HIS A 66 -4.99 6.60 10.51
N PHE A 67 -5.01 5.46 11.20
CA PHE A 67 -6.26 4.76 11.54
C PHE A 67 -7.31 5.64 12.24
N ARG A 68 -6.84 6.60 13.05
CA ARG A 68 -7.68 7.50 13.85
C ARG A 68 -8.26 8.65 13.04
N TRP A 69 -7.50 9.17 12.07
CA TRP A 69 -7.81 10.40 11.35
C TRP A 69 -8.26 10.18 9.91
N ALA A 70 -7.83 9.07 9.30
CA ALA A 70 -8.21 8.63 7.96
C ALA A 70 -8.72 7.17 7.96
N PRO A 71 -9.78 6.85 8.73
CA PRO A 71 -10.29 5.47 8.83
C PRO A 71 -10.79 4.91 7.49
N TRP A 72 -11.10 5.76 6.52
CA TRP A 72 -11.46 5.32 5.16
C TRP A 72 -10.37 4.50 4.48
N LEU A 73 -9.08 4.68 4.86
CA LEU A 73 -7.98 3.86 4.34
C LEU A 73 -8.15 2.37 4.67
N LEU A 74 -8.81 2.05 5.80
CA LEU A 74 -9.06 0.66 6.21
C LEU A 74 -10.00 -0.08 5.25
N ARG A 75 -10.79 0.65 4.43
CA ARG A 75 -11.64 0.04 3.39
C ARG A 75 -10.80 -0.73 2.37
N HIS A 76 -9.61 -0.22 2.02
CA HIS A 76 -8.71 -0.90 1.08
C HIS A 76 -8.20 -2.23 1.64
N PHE A 77 -7.83 -2.26 2.93
CA PHE A 77 -7.46 -3.51 3.60
C PHE A 77 -8.64 -4.48 3.67
N TYR A 78 -9.83 -4.00 4.04
CA TYR A 78 -11.04 -4.83 4.08
C TYR A 78 -11.35 -5.43 2.70
N TRP A 79 -11.27 -4.66 1.63
CA TRP A 79 -11.51 -5.18 0.28
C TRP A 79 -10.48 -6.21 -0.15
N ALA A 80 -9.20 -6.00 0.17
CA ALA A 80 -8.15 -6.98 -0.11
C ALA A 80 -8.37 -8.28 0.67
N ALA A 81 -8.73 -8.20 1.95
CA ALA A 81 -9.04 -9.36 2.78
C ALA A 81 -10.27 -10.11 2.25
N ARG A 82 -11.35 -9.39 1.92
CA ARG A 82 -12.55 -9.98 1.31
C ARG A 82 -12.26 -10.64 -0.04
N ALA A 83 -11.39 -10.06 -0.85
CA ALA A 83 -11.02 -10.65 -2.13
C ALA A 83 -10.14 -11.89 -1.94
N ALA A 84 -9.18 -11.86 -1.00
CA ALA A 84 -8.37 -13.01 -0.64
C ALA A 84 -9.20 -14.19 -0.14
N THR A 85 -10.23 -13.95 0.68
CA THR A 85 -11.14 -15.03 1.11
C THR A 85 -11.98 -15.56 -0.04
N ARG A 86 -12.43 -14.69 -0.98
CA ARG A 86 -13.15 -15.13 -2.19
C ARG A 86 -12.28 -15.97 -3.11
N GLU A 87 -10.97 -15.74 -3.21
CA GLU A 87 -10.07 -16.60 -4.00
C GLU A 87 -10.12 -18.07 -3.56
N LEU A 88 -10.33 -18.34 -2.26
CA LEU A 88 -10.41 -19.71 -1.74
C LEU A 88 -11.62 -20.49 -2.27
N ILE A 89 -12.67 -19.79 -2.70
CA ILE A 89 -13.90 -20.39 -3.26
C ILE A 89 -14.02 -20.16 -4.77
N GLY A 90 -12.89 -19.95 -5.46
CA GLY A 90 -12.84 -19.79 -6.92
C GLY A 90 -13.07 -18.35 -7.41
N GLY A 91 -12.99 -17.36 -6.53
CA GLY A 91 -13.00 -15.95 -6.91
C GLY A 91 -11.79 -15.52 -7.73
N PRO A 92 -11.86 -14.34 -8.39
CA PRO A 92 -10.79 -13.87 -9.25
C PRO A 92 -9.52 -13.53 -8.47
N ARG A 93 -8.37 -13.76 -9.12
CA ARG A 93 -7.06 -13.30 -8.66
C ARG A 93 -6.94 -11.78 -8.70
N PHE A 94 -6.01 -11.23 -7.91
CA PHE A 94 -5.71 -9.79 -7.89
C PHE A 94 -5.30 -9.27 -9.27
N ASP A 95 -4.41 -10.00 -9.94
CA ASP A 95 -4.03 -9.74 -11.31
C ASP A 95 -4.02 -11.08 -12.06
N GLN A 96 -4.85 -11.21 -13.08
CA GLN A 96 -5.00 -12.46 -13.83
C GLN A 96 -3.85 -12.69 -14.80
N ASP A 97 -3.41 -11.62 -15.48
CA ASP A 97 -2.33 -11.66 -16.47
C ASP A 97 -0.99 -11.96 -15.80
N LEU A 98 -0.75 -11.29 -14.67
CA LEU A 98 0.42 -11.52 -13.83
C LEU A 98 0.20 -12.69 -12.87
N ARG A 99 -0.98 -13.33 -12.81
CA ARG A 99 -1.32 -14.44 -11.91
C ARG A 99 -1.03 -14.14 -10.42
N LEU A 100 -1.17 -12.89 -9.99
CA LEU A 100 -0.92 -12.45 -8.60
C LEU A 100 -2.16 -12.70 -7.73
N SER A 101 -1.96 -13.20 -6.51
CA SER A 101 -3.03 -13.42 -5.53
C SER A 101 -3.23 -12.21 -4.61
N HIS A 102 -4.42 -12.06 -4.04
CA HIS A 102 -4.71 -11.10 -2.98
C HIS A 102 -4.07 -11.46 -1.62
N TRP A 103 -3.71 -12.73 -1.38
CA TRP A 103 -3.14 -13.15 -0.09
C TRP A 103 -1.83 -12.43 0.28
N PRO A 104 -0.83 -12.31 -0.62
CA PRO A 104 0.35 -11.48 -0.38
C PRO A 104 0.03 -10.04 0.00
N ILE A 105 -1.05 -9.45 -0.53
CA ILE A 105 -1.49 -8.09 -0.19
C ILE A 105 -1.86 -8.04 1.29
N VAL A 106 -2.74 -8.95 1.73
CA VAL A 106 -3.20 -9.01 3.12
C VAL A 106 -2.02 -9.23 4.08
N LEU A 107 -1.17 -10.21 3.78
CA LEU A 107 -0.01 -10.54 4.60
C LEU A 107 0.99 -9.39 4.69
N MET A 108 1.28 -8.71 3.58
CA MET A 108 2.20 -7.58 3.59
C MET A 108 1.61 -6.35 4.30
N ASN A 109 0.30 -6.11 4.19
CA ASN A 109 -0.34 -5.06 4.99
C ASN A 109 -0.22 -5.34 6.50
N LEU A 110 -0.49 -6.57 6.94
CA LEU A 110 -0.33 -6.96 8.34
C LEU A 110 1.13 -6.82 8.80
N ALA A 111 2.09 -7.26 7.98
CA ALA A 111 3.51 -7.13 8.29
C ALA A 111 3.98 -5.67 8.37
N GLY A 112 3.49 -4.82 7.47
CA GLY A 112 3.76 -3.38 7.46
C GLY A 112 3.21 -2.68 8.71
N ALA A 113 1.96 -2.99 9.06
CA ALA A 113 1.32 -2.49 10.28
C ALA A 113 2.10 -2.90 11.53
N ALA A 114 2.49 -4.17 11.64
CA ALA A 114 3.32 -4.66 12.74
C ALA A 114 4.70 -3.96 12.79
N LYS A 115 5.35 -3.74 11.64
CA LYS A 115 6.61 -3.01 11.58
C LYS A 115 6.46 -1.56 12.04
N PHE A 116 5.39 -0.89 11.63
CA PHE A 116 5.10 0.47 12.07
C PHE A 116 4.94 0.53 13.60
N MET A 117 4.17 -0.38 14.20
CA MET A 117 4.04 -0.45 15.66
C MET A 117 5.37 -0.66 16.35
N ALA A 118 6.19 -1.60 15.86
CA ALA A 118 7.51 -1.86 16.44
C ALA A 118 8.41 -0.61 16.40
N LEU A 119 8.36 0.16 15.31
CA LEU A 119 9.10 1.42 15.18
C LEU A 119 8.58 2.49 16.16
N VAL A 120 7.26 2.65 16.27
CA VAL A 120 6.63 3.57 17.24
C VAL A 120 7.03 3.20 18.68
N LEU A 121 6.94 1.93 19.06
CA LEU A 121 7.31 1.44 20.40
C LEU A 121 8.80 1.60 20.69
N ALA A 122 9.66 1.48 19.68
CA ALA A 122 11.09 1.71 19.82
C ALA A 122 11.49 3.19 19.86
N GLY A 123 10.53 4.12 19.70
CA GLY A 123 10.81 5.56 19.56
C GLY A 123 11.61 5.91 18.30
N ARG A 124 11.62 5.03 17.28
CA ARG A 124 12.46 5.13 16.07
C ARG A 124 11.66 5.39 14.83
#